data_AF-W1V5M9-F1
#
_entry.id   AF-W1V5M9-F1
#
_cell.length_a   1.000
_cell.length_b   1.000
_cell.length_c   1.000
_cell.angle_alpha   90.00
_cell.angle_beta   90.00
_cell.angle_gamma   90.00
#
_symmetry.space_group_name_H-M   'P 1'
#
loop_
_entity.id
_entity.type
_entity.pdbx_description
1 polymer ?
#
loop_
_entity_poly.entity_id
_entity_poly.type
_entity_poly.pdbx_seq_one_letter_code
_entity_poly.pdbx_strand_id
1 'polypeptide(L)'
;TLTATGWVYTHERLVRVRNSINKLISRGVMFTFCDPVWQMPMPAMNNQIEGAVNSSLRQMLRDHRGMRLTRRIKAIFWWCYMHTENPLPAAQILKTMPTDTDIENAWQQASLKHQTSEIIPKWGDVVAWNELHHSTPYNNTWD
;
A
#
# COMPACT_ATOMS: atom_id res chain seq x y z
N THR A 1 19.36 26.29 -22.75
CA THR A 1 20.62 27.05 -22.65
C THR A 1 21.08 27.41 -24.03
N LEU A 2 21.36 28.69 -24.26
CA LEU A 2 21.85 29.19 -25.54
C LEU A 2 23.36 28.94 -25.59
N THR A 3 23.83 28.16 -26.55
CA THR A 3 25.25 27.88 -26.79
C THR A 3 25.68 28.49 -28.11
N ALA A 4 27.00 28.52 -28.37
CA ALA A 4 27.57 29.06 -29.62
C ALA A 4 27.04 28.37 -30.90
N THR A 5 26.43 27.20 -30.78
CA THR A 5 25.87 26.41 -31.89
C THR A 5 24.33 26.35 -31.89
N GLY A 6 23.65 27.08 -31.00
CA GLY A 6 22.18 27.18 -30.95
C GLY A 6 21.57 26.89 -29.58
N TRP A 7 20.27 26.56 -29.55
CA TRP A 7 19.57 26.20 -28.31
C TRP A 7 19.83 24.74 -27.93
N VAL A 8 20.42 24.52 -26.77
CA VAL A 8 20.60 23.20 -26.17
C VAL A 8 19.67 23.05 -24.97
N TYR A 9 19.04 21.88 -24.83
CA TYR A 9 18.25 21.58 -23.64
C TYR A 9 19.16 21.39 -22.43
N THR A 10 18.88 22.10 -21.34
CA THR A 10 19.61 21.94 -20.06
C THR A 10 19.56 20.51 -19.53
N HIS A 11 18.45 19.81 -19.77
CA HIS A 11 18.27 18.40 -19.44
C HIS A 11 18.01 17.56 -20.69
N GLU A 12 18.93 17.59 -21.66
CA GLU A 12 18.78 16.91 -22.95
C GLU A 12 18.31 15.45 -22.82
N ARG A 13 18.91 14.69 -21.89
CA ARG A 13 18.54 13.28 -21.64
C ARG A 13 17.10 13.12 -21.18
N LEU A 14 16.61 13.96 -20.27
CA LEU A 14 15.23 13.93 -19.79
C LEU A 14 14.25 14.34 -20.89
N VAL A 15 14.59 15.37 -21.66
CA VAL A 15 13.78 15.82 -22.80
C VAL A 15 13.69 14.71 -23.85
N ARG A 16 14.78 14.01 -24.13
CA ARG A 16 14.80 12.88 -25.07
C ARG A 16 13.93 11.73 -24.58
N VAL A 17 14.00 11.36 -23.30
CA VAL A 17 13.14 10.34 -22.69
C VAL A 17 11.67 10.74 -22.77
N ARG A 18 11.33 11.97 -22.36
CA ARG A 18 9.96 12.51 -22.46
C ARG A 18 9.42 12.43 -23.89
N ASN A 19 10.21 12.88 -24.88
CA ASN A 19 9.81 12.87 -26.28
C ASN A 19 9.63 11.44 -26.82
N SER A 20 10.49 10.50 -26.40
CA SER A 20 10.35 9.08 -26.73
C SER A 20 9.04 8.50 -26.19
N ILE A 21 8.73 8.75 -24.92
CA ILE A 21 7.48 8.32 -24.28
C ILE A 21 6.27 8.94 -25.00
N ASN A 22 6.28 10.25 -25.23
CA ASN A 22 5.19 10.94 -25.95
C ASN A 22 4.95 10.35 -27.34
N LYS A 23 6.02 9.99 -28.08
CA LYS A 23 5.93 9.36 -29.40
C LYS A 23 5.32 7.96 -29.34
N LEU A 24 5.60 7.20 -28.29
CA LEU A 24 5.00 5.87 -28.11
C LEU A 24 3.54 5.96 -27.69
N ILE A 25 3.20 6.92 -26.82
CA ILE A 25 1.82 7.24 -26.43
C ILE A 25 1.00 7.67 -27.66
N SER A 26 1.52 8.62 -28.47
CA SER A 26 0.81 9.11 -29.65
C SER A 26 0.61 8.06 -30.75
N ARG A 27 1.43 7.01 -30.74
CA ARG A 27 1.31 5.86 -31.66
C ARG A 27 0.37 4.77 -31.12
N GLY A 28 -0.14 4.91 -29.91
CA GLY A 28 -0.98 3.90 -29.27
C GLY A 28 -0.25 2.58 -29.01
N VAL A 29 1.08 2.60 -28.84
CA VAL A 29 1.87 1.37 -28.60
C VAL A 29 2.33 1.24 -27.15
N MET A 30 2.20 2.30 -26.36
CA MET A 30 2.53 2.32 -24.93
C MET A 30 1.26 2.54 -24.13
N PHE A 31 1.10 1.79 -23.04
CA PHE A 31 -0.11 1.78 -22.20
C PHE A 31 -1.40 1.38 -22.94
N THR A 32 -1.32 0.45 -23.90
CA THR A 32 -2.49 -0.08 -24.64
C THR A 32 -3.55 -0.71 -23.74
N PHE A 33 -3.16 -1.28 -22.60
CA PHE A 33 -4.09 -1.79 -21.59
C PHE A 33 -4.76 -0.67 -20.78
N CYS A 34 -4.20 0.54 -20.78
CA CYS A 34 -4.79 1.74 -20.18
C CYS A 34 -5.68 2.51 -21.16
N ASP A 35 -6.11 1.87 -22.24
CA ASP A 35 -7.16 2.34 -23.15
C ASP A 35 -8.55 1.71 -22.83
N PRO A 36 -9.01 1.55 -21.56
CA PRO A 36 -10.43 1.48 -21.36
C PRO A 36 -11.00 2.83 -21.78
N VAL A 37 -12.14 2.82 -22.47
CA VAL A 37 -12.93 4.03 -22.67
C VAL A 37 -13.34 4.51 -21.28
N TRP A 38 -12.54 5.41 -20.71
CA TRP A 38 -12.83 6.04 -19.44
C TRP A 38 -14.07 6.89 -19.67
N GLN A 39 -15.21 6.44 -19.15
CA GLN A 39 -16.47 7.19 -19.22
C GLN A 39 -16.39 8.51 -18.45
N MET A 40 -15.38 8.64 -17.58
CA MET A 40 -15.11 9.82 -16.75
C MET A 40 -13.65 10.25 -16.91
N PRO A 41 -13.35 11.56 -16.88
CA PRO A 41 -11.97 12.05 -16.95
C PRO A 41 -11.12 11.49 -15.81
N MET A 42 -9.92 10.99 -16.16
CA MET A 42 -9.00 10.42 -15.18
C MET A 42 -8.56 11.51 -14.18
N PRO A 43 -8.63 11.26 -12.86
CA PRO A 43 -8.25 12.24 -11.86
C PRO A 43 -6.77 12.62 -12.00
N ALA A 44 -6.46 13.91 -11.88
CA ALA A 44 -5.08 14.41 -11.98
C ALA A 44 -4.19 13.98 -10.81
N MET A 45 -4.77 13.52 -9.69
CA MET A 45 -4.06 13.21 -8.45
C MET A 45 -4.51 11.87 -7.86
N ASN A 46 -3.63 11.22 -7.10
CA ASN A 46 -3.91 9.97 -6.39
C ASN A 46 -4.77 10.14 -5.12
N ASN A 47 -5.28 11.35 -4.86
CA ASN A 47 -6.05 11.68 -3.66
C ASN A 47 -7.26 10.76 -3.44
N GLN A 48 -7.89 10.29 -4.52
CA GLN A 48 -9.00 9.33 -4.41
C GLN A 48 -8.53 7.98 -3.83
N ILE A 49 -7.36 7.50 -4.23
CA ILE A 49 -6.79 6.26 -3.70
C ILE A 49 -6.28 6.47 -2.28
N GLU A 50 -5.49 7.52 -2.06
CA GLU A 50 -4.83 7.75 -0.77
C GLU A 50 -5.78 8.23 0.33
N GLY A 51 -6.68 9.14 -0.03
CA GLY A 51 -7.59 9.83 0.87
C GLY A 51 -8.90 9.09 1.11
N ALA A 52 -9.38 8.28 0.18
CA ALA A 52 -10.62 7.50 0.38
C ALA A 52 -10.32 6.04 0.75
N VAL A 53 -9.56 5.32 -0.08
CA VAL A 53 -9.35 3.87 0.09
C VAL A 53 -8.28 3.59 1.15
N ASN A 54 -7.05 4.07 0.94
CA ASN A 54 -5.93 3.73 1.83
C ASN A 54 -6.09 4.32 3.23
N SER A 55 -6.71 5.49 3.36
CA SER A 55 -7.05 6.09 4.65
C SER A 55 -7.97 5.18 5.47
N SER A 56 -9.03 4.64 4.85
CA SER A 56 -10.01 3.74 5.45
C SER A 56 -9.38 2.40 5.83
N LEU A 57 -8.55 1.82 4.96
CA LEU A 57 -7.79 0.60 5.27
C LEU A 57 -6.85 0.80 6.47
N ARG A 58 -6.14 1.93 6.50
CA ARG A 58 -5.28 2.30 7.64
C ARG A 58 -6.10 2.49 8.91
N GLN A 59 -7.30 3.06 8.83
CA GLN A 59 -8.21 3.22 9.97
C GLN A 59 -8.70 1.87 10.49
N MET A 60 -9.15 0.98 9.61
CA MET A 60 -9.55 -0.38 9.97
C MET A 60 -8.44 -1.12 10.72
N LEU A 61 -7.19 -0.99 10.27
CA LEU A 61 -6.04 -1.56 10.98
C LEU A 61 -5.81 -0.94 12.37
N ARG A 62 -6.11 0.35 12.55
CA ARG A 62 -6.01 1.03 13.85
C ARG A 62 -7.10 0.56 14.81
N ASP A 63 -8.34 0.49 14.34
CA ASP A 63 -9.49 0.11 15.17
C ASP A 63 -9.41 -1.35 15.65
N HIS A 64 -8.76 -2.21 14.86
CA HIS A 64 -8.58 -3.62 15.19
C HIS A 64 -7.18 -3.98 15.70
N ARG A 65 -6.41 -3.03 16.25
CA ARG A 65 -5.03 -3.27 16.75
C ARG A 65 -4.91 -4.41 17.77
N GLY A 66 -5.96 -4.66 18.57
CA GLY A 66 -6.00 -5.74 19.56
C GLY A 66 -6.24 -7.14 18.98
N MET A 67 -6.51 -7.26 17.67
CA MET A 67 -6.70 -8.54 17.00
C MET A 67 -5.39 -9.10 16.45
N ARG A 68 -5.32 -10.43 16.33
CA ARG A 68 -4.22 -11.12 15.63
C ARG A 68 -4.08 -10.58 14.20
N LEU A 69 -2.85 -10.57 13.68
CA LEU A 69 -2.54 -10.06 12.33
C LEU A 69 -3.39 -10.73 11.24
N THR A 70 -3.54 -12.05 11.28
CA THR A 70 -4.39 -12.80 10.34
C THR A 70 -5.84 -12.32 10.34
N ARG A 71 -6.40 -12.04 11.52
CA ARG A 71 -7.76 -11.50 11.67
C ARG A 71 -7.87 -10.08 11.13
N ARG A 72 -6.87 -9.24 11.36
CA ARG A 72 -6.80 -7.88 10.79
C ARG A 72 -6.69 -7.89 9.27
N ILE A 73 -5.91 -8.81 8.70
CA ILE A 73 -5.78 -9.00 7.25
C ILE A 73 -7.12 -9.45 6.67
N LYS A 74 -7.80 -10.43 7.28
CA LYS A 74 -9.15 -10.84 6.85
C LYS A 74 -10.17 -9.71 6.95
N ALA A 75 -10.08 -8.85 7.98
CA ALA A 75 -10.93 -7.67 8.10
C ALA A 75 -10.73 -6.69 6.93
N ILE A 76 -9.47 -6.46 6.51
CA ILE A 76 -9.19 -5.67 5.30
C ILE A 76 -9.83 -6.31 4.06
N PHE A 77 -9.62 -7.61 3.83
CA PHE A 77 -10.22 -8.28 2.69
C PHE A 77 -11.75 -8.18 2.69
N TRP A 78 -12.37 -8.28 3.87
CA TRP A 78 -13.81 -8.09 4.03
C TRP A 78 -14.23 -6.66 3.69
N TRP A 79 -13.48 -5.65 4.14
CA TRP A 79 -13.75 -4.26 3.77
C TRP A 79 -13.64 -4.04 2.26
N CYS A 80 -12.59 -4.56 1.62
CA CYS A 80 -12.44 -4.50 0.16
C CYS A 80 -13.62 -5.16 -0.56
N TYR A 81 -14.10 -6.29 -0.05
CA TYR A 81 -15.29 -6.95 -0.58
C TYR A 81 -16.55 -6.09 -0.44
N MET A 82 -16.75 -5.40 0.67
CA MET A 82 -17.91 -4.51 0.88
C MET A 82 -17.87 -3.23 0.04
N HIS A 83 -16.68 -2.80 -0.39
CA HIS A 83 -16.47 -1.52 -1.09
C HIS A 83 -16.08 -1.69 -2.56
N THR A 84 -16.20 -2.90 -3.11
CA THR A 84 -16.00 -3.15 -4.54
C THR A 84 -17.30 -2.90 -5.30
N GLU A 85 -17.22 -2.35 -6.51
CA GLU A 85 -18.39 -2.02 -7.33
C GLU A 85 -19.17 -3.26 -7.79
N ASN A 86 -18.46 -4.38 -8.01
CA ASN A 86 -19.05 -5.65 -8.46
C ASN A 86 -18.63 -6.80 -7.53
N PRO A 87 -19.26 -6.93 -6.36
CA PRO A 87 -18.94 -7.97 -5.39
C PRO A 87 -19.27 -9.35 -5.96
N LEU A 88 -18.33 -10.30 -5.79
CA LEU A 88 -18.63 -11.70 -6.05
C LEU A 88 -19.77 -12.18 -5.13
N PRO A 89 -20.53 -13.23 -5.51
CA PRO A 89 -21.49 -13.84 -4.61
C PRO A 89 -20.80 -14.37 -3.34
N ALA A 90 -21.47 -14.26 -2.18
CA ALA A 90 -20.90 -14.67 -0.89
C ALA A 90 -20.32 -16.10 -0.90
N ALA A 91 -20.99 -17.04 -1.58
CA ALA A 91 -20.54 -18.42 -1.71
C ALA A 91 -19.22 -18.58 -2.50
N GLN A 92 -18.91 -17.65 -3.41
CA GLN A 92 -17.66 -17.67 -4.17
C GLN A 92 -16.52 -17.03 -3.38
N ILE A 93 -16.80 -15.99 -2.58
CA ILE A 93 -15.78 -15.30 -1.81
C ILE A 93 -15.19 -16.17 -0.72
N LEU A 94 -16.00 -17.02 -0.12
CA LEU A 94 -15.47 -18.00 0.84
C LEU A 94 -14.42 -18.92 0.21
N LYS A 95 -14.44 -19.11 -1.12
CA LYS A 95 -13.45 -19.91 -1.85
C LYS A 95 -12.21 -19.11 -2.26
N THR A 96 -12.34 -17.78 -2.44
CA THR A 96 -11.25 -16.92 -2.89
C THR A 96 -10.54 -16.17 -1.76
N MET A 97 -11.19 -16.07 -0.60
CA MET A 97 -10.59 -15.48 0.60
C MET A 97 -9.35 -16.26 1.03
N PRO A 98 -8.25 -15.58 1.37
CA PRO A 98 -7.06 -16.26 1.81
C PRO A 98 -7.31 -16.93 3.17
N THR A 99 -6.89 -18.18 3.26
CA THR A 99 -6.91 -18.94 4.52
C THR A 99 -5.83 -18.40 5.47
N ASP A 100 -5.89 -18.77 6.76
CA ASP A 100 -4.83 -18.36 7.69
C ASP A 100 -3.45 -18.90 7.27
N THR A 101 -3.41 -20.09 6.67
CA THR A 101 -2.19 -20.69 6.12
C THR A 101 -1.68 -19.91 4.91
N ASP A 102 -2.56 -19.44 4.02
CA ASP A 102 -2.14 -18.62 2.87
C ASP A 102 -1.53 -17.29 3.33
N ILE A 103 -2.16 -16.66 4.34
CA ILE A 103 -1.68 -15.40 4.92
C ILE A 103 -0.30 -15.59 5.57
N GLU A 104 -0.14 -16.65 6.38
CA GLU A 104 1.13 -16.94 7.03
C GLU A 104 2.23 -17.24 6.00
N ASN A 105 1.94 -18.08 5.00
CA ASN A 105 2.89 -18.39 3.93
C ASN A 105 3.32 -17.14 3.14
N ALA A 106 2.36 -16.27 2.81
CA ALA A 106 2.65 -15.01 2.13
C ALA A 106 3.54 -14.09 2.99
N TRP A 107 3.28 -14.03 4.30
CA TRP A 107 4.09 -13.25 5.23
C TRP A 107 5.52 -13.81 5.35
N GLN A 108 5.67 -15.12 5.49
CA GLN A 108 6.98 -15.79 5.52
C GLN A 108 7.77 -15.49 4.24
N GLN A 109 7.14 -15.63 3.06
CA GLN A 109 7.78 -15.30 1.78
C GLN A 109 8.19 -13.82 1.68
N ALA A 110 7.35 -12.89 2.16
CA ALA A 110 7.68 -11.48 2.19
C ALA A 110 8.85 -11.19 3.14
N SER A 111 8.84 -11.78 4.35
CA SER A 111 9.92 -11.60 5.32
C SER A 111 11.27 -12.09 4.80
N LEU A 112 11.30 -13.19 4.05
CA LEU A 112 12.52 -13.73 3.44
C LEU A 112 13.07 -12.80 2.35
N LYS A 113 12.19 -12.20 1.54
CA LYS A 113 12.58 -11.24 0.49
C LYS A 113 13.11 -9.91 1.06
N HIS A 114 12.70 -9.55 2.27
CA HIS A 114 13.07 -8.28 2.92
C HIS A 114 14.23 -8.41 3.93
N GLN A 115 14.86 -9.58 4.09
CA GLN A 115 16.07 -9.74 4.90
C GLN A 115 17.28 -8.95 4.37
N THR A 116 17.26 -8.46 3.13
CA THR A 116 18.33 -7.61 2.54
C THR A 116 18.22 -6.12 2.86
N SER A 117 17.20 -5.69 3.60
CA SER A 117 17.09 -4.31 4.10
C SER A 117 16.89 -4.36 5.61
N GLU A 118 17.98 -4.27 6.38
CA GLU A 118 18.06 -4.25 7.86
C GLU A 118 17.20 -3.18 8.57
N ILE A 119 16.29 -2.50 7.86
CA ILE A 119 15.58 -1.30 8.32
C ILE A 119 14.09 -1.57 8.58
N ILE A 120 13.53 -2.74 8.21
CA ILE A 120 12.13 -3.04 8.54
C ILE A 120 12.06 -3.55 9.98
N PRO A 121 11.49 -2.80 10.94
CA PRO A 121 11.36 -3.28 12.31
C PRO A 121 10.50 -4.54 12.32
N LYS A 122 10.91 -5.57 13.07
CA LYS A 122 10.06 -6.74 13.29
C LYS A 122 8.88 -6.31 14.16
N TRP A 123 7.70 -6.87 13.90
CA TRP A 123 6.51 -6.58 14.69
C TRP A 123 6.70 -7.13 16.12
N GLY A 124 6.96 -6.24 17.09
CA GLY A 124 7.41 -6.58 18.44
C GLY A 124 8.68 -5.82 18.87
N ASP A 125 9.43 -5.24 17.93
CA ASP A 125 10.70 -4.53 18.18
C ASP A 125 10.54 -2.99 18.30
N VAL A 126 9.32 -2.45 18.36
CA VAL A 126 9.13 -0.98 18.49
C VAL A 126 8.31 -0.66 19.75
N VAL A 127 9.05 -0.21 20.77
CA VAL A 127 8.67 0.29 22.11
C VAL A 127 7.56 -0.52 22.79
N ALA A 128 7.97 -1.39 23.72
CA ALA A 128 7.02 -1.91 24.70
C ALA A 128 6.57 -0.74 25.59
N TRP A 129 5.26 -0.50 25.71
CA TRP A 129 4.72 0.54 26.61
C TRP A 129 5.26 0.44 28.04
N ASN A 130 5.71 -0.76 28.43
CA ASN A 130 6.33 -1.09 29.71
C ASN A 130 7.69 -0.40 29.91
N GLU A 131 8.39 0.01 28.85
CA GLU A 131 9.68 0.73 28.92
C GLU A 131 9.55 2.19 29.36
N LEU A 132 8.33 2.76 29.30
CA LEU A 132 8.05 4.16 29.66
C LEU A 132 7.51 4.35 31.07
N HIS A 133 7.33 3.27 31.83
CA HIS A 133 6.78 3.33 33.19
C HIS A 133 7.82 2.83 34.20
N HIS A 134 8.20 3.69 35.14
CA HIS A 134 8.95 3.29 36.32
C HIS A 134 8.15 2.25 37.09
N SER A 135 8.73 1.08 37.33
CA SER A 135 8.21 0.07 38.25
C SER A 135 8.40 0.53 39.69
N THR A 136 7.68 1.58 40.11
CA THR A 136 7.53 1.86 41.54
C THR A 136 6.66 0.76 42.14
N PRO A 137 7.14 0.00 43.13
CA PRO A 137 6.30 -0.97 43.84
C PRO A 137 5.11 -0.24 44.44
N TYR A 138 3.90 -0.73 44.17
CA TYR A 138 2.70 -0.21 44.78
C TYR A 138 2.74 -0.53 46.29
N ASN A 139 2.80 0.51 47.12
CA ASN A 139 2.75 0.36 48.58
C ASN A 139 1.28 0.25 49.01
N ASN A 140 0.87 -0.91 49.49
CA ASN A 140 -0.48 -1.14 50.01
C ASN A 140 -0.44 -1.02 51.54
N THR A 141 -0.85 0.12 52.10
CA THR A 141 -0.75 0.41 53.54
C THR A 141 -2.05 0.13 54.29
N TRP A 142 -2.73 -0.97 53.97
CA TRP A 142 -3.91 -1.40 54.72
C TRP A 142 -3.63 -2.74 55.40
N ASP A 143 -2.91 -2.65 56.52
CA ASP A 143 -3.08 -3.47 57.74
C ASP A 143 -3.35 -2.49 58.90
#